data_AF-A0A0S8KFK6-F1
#
_entry.id   AF-A0A0S8KFK6-F1
#
_cell.length_a   1.000
_cell.length_b   1.000
_cell.length_c   1.000
_cell.angle_alpha   90.00
_cell.angle_beta   90.00
_cell.angle_gamma   90.00
#
_symmetry.space_group_name_H-M   'P 1'
#
loop_
_entity.id
_entity.type
_entity.pdbx_description
1 polymer ?
#
loop_
_entity_poly.entity_id
_entity_poly.type
_entity_poly.pdbx_seq_one_letter_code
_entity_poly.pdbx_strand_id
1 'polypeptide(L)'
;GGATGTVSTRFLDAIYKVFSDPPEAMMVKQSGFAGGEVAKQYPDLEYGVDYDFFAVPGAQGMQGGADFMMAFSDSPAAKAVVAYLTGPAGAAQWASVGFDLSPNMLALGNYTDAALIKKAEALAGAAGFTPDIGDTIPAPFGTAEWKAIVDYVQGTDLDTALAGAAAAQADALQ
;
A
#
# COMPACT_ATOMS: atom_id res chain seq x y z
N GLY A 1 -23.22 8.60 4.12
CA GLY A 1 -23.05 7.34 3.36
C GLY A 1 -23.22 7.59 1.87
N GLY A 2 -23.30 6.53 1.06
CA GLY A 2 -23.44 6.62 -0.40
C GLY A 2 -22.23 7.25 -1.10
N ALA A 3 -22.41 7.66 -2.37
CA ALA A 3 -21.38 8.29 -3.18
C ALA A 3 -20.74 9.50 -2.48
N THR A 4 -21.56 10.44 -1.99
CA THR A 4 -21.10 11.62 -1.25
C THR A 4 -20.26 11.24 -0.04
N GLY A 5 -20.70 10.27 0.77
CA GLY A 5 -19.93 9.83 1.92
C GLY A 5 -18.62 9.12 1.54
N THR A 6 -18.61 8.41 0.41
CA THR A 6 -17.42 7.68 -0.08
C THR A 6 -16.30 8.66 -0.46
N VAL A 7 -16.62 9.72 -1.21
CA VAL A 7 -15.62 10.70 -1.67
C VAL A 7 -15.28 11.79 -0.65
N SER A 8 -16.04 11.91 0.45
CA SER A 8 -15.83 12.94 1.48
C SER A 8 -15.36 12.39 2.83
N THR A 9 -15.39 11.07 3.06
CA THR A 9 -14.80 10.46 4.26
C THR A 9 -13.28 10.61 4.19
N ARG A 10 -12.65 11.12 5.25
CA ARG A 10 -11.20 11.26 5.31
C ARG A 10 -10.53 9.89 5.34
N PHE A 11 -9.31 9.83 4.85
CA PHE A 11 -8.55 8.59 4.69
C PHE A 11 -8.47 7.74 5.97
N LEU A 12 -8.04 8.32 7.10
CA LEU A 12 -7.95 7.58 8.37
C LEU A 12 -9.32 7.23 8.96
N ASP A 13 -10.29 8.15 8.87
CA ASP A 13 -11.65 7.90 9.35
C ASP A 13 -12.27 6.68 8.66
N ALA A 14 -11.95 6.44 7.38
CA ALA A 14 -12.42 5.24 6.66
C ALA A 14 -11.89 3.94 7.28
N ILE A 15 -10.66 3.94 7.81
CA ILE A 15 -10.09 2.79 8.52
C ILE A 15 -10.81 2.57 9.86
N TYR A 16 -11.00 3.65 10.60
CA TYR A 16 -11.53 3.61 11.97
C TYR A 16 -13.02 3.25 12.05
N LYS A 17 -13.80 3.53 11.00
CA LYS A 17 -15.22 3.15 10.93
C LYS A 17 -15.51 1.66 11.09
N VAL A 18 -14.54 0.78 10.82
CA VAL A 18 -14.69 -0.67 11.05
C VAL A 18 -14.71 -1.00 12.54
N PHE A 19 -14.03 -0.19 13.35
CA PHE A 19 -13.77 -0.42 14.77
C PHE A 19 -14.49 0.58 15.68
N SER A 20 -15.37 1.42 15.13
CA SER A 20 -16.23 2.28 15.94
C SER A 20 -17.26 1.46 16.73
N ASP A 21 -17.81 2.07 17.78
CA ASP A 21 -18.90 1.47 18.58
C ASP A 21 -20.14 2.41 18.55
N PRO A 22 -21.24 2.00 17.89
CA PRO A 22 -21.39 0.78 17.08
C PRO A 22 -20.57 0.84 15.77
N PRO A 23 -20.20 -0.30 15.17
CA PRO A 23 -19.40 -0.32 13.94
C PRO A 23 -20.16 0.29 12.77
N GLU A 24 -19.51 1.22 12.07
CA GLU A 24 -20.08 1.94 10.92
C GLU A 24 -19.74 1.29 9.57
N ALA A 25 -18.80 0.35 9.55
CA ALA A 25 -18.39 -0.42 8.38
C ALA A 25 -18.05 -1.86 8.76
N MET A 26 -18.15 -2.78 7.81
CA MET A 26 -17.80 -4.20 8.02
C MET A 26 -16.32 -4.50 7.73
N MET A 27 -15.72 -3.76 6.78
CA MET A 27 -14.36 -3.96 6.29
C MET A 27 -13.89 -2.69 5.57
N VAL A 28 -12.58 -2.47 5.57
CA VAL A 28 -11.91 -1.44 4.77
C VAL A 28 -10.85 -2.09 3.88
N LYS A 29 -10.82 -1.75 2.59
CA LYS A 29 -9.69 -2.11 1.71
C LYS A 29 -8.62 -1.04 1.88
N GLN A 30 -7.52 -1.38 2.54
CA GLN A 30 -6.37 -0.50 2.66
C GLN A 30 -5.02 -1.22 2.59
N SER A 31 -3.96 -0.44 2.44
CA SER A 31 -2.58 -0.91 2.41
C SER A 31 -2.11 -1.44 3.78
N GLY A 32 -0.97 -2.12 3.78
CA GLY A 32 -0.45 -2.88 4.91
C GLY A 32 -0.08 -2.06 6.16
N PHE A 33 -0.05 -0.73 6.08
CA PHE A 33 0.18 0.14 7.24
C PHE A 33 -1.07 0.33 8.10
N ALA A 34 -2.27 0.03 7.59
CA ALA A 34 -3.53 0.31 8.27
C ALA A 34 -3.64 -0.35 9.65
N GLY A 35 -3.07 -1.56 9.81
CA GLY A 35 -3.02 -2.23 11.11
C GLY A 35 -2.24 -1.46 12.19
N GLY A 36 -1.22 -0.70 11.79
CA GLY A 36 -0.48 0.17 12.71
C GLY A 36 -1.31 1.38 13.15
N GLU A 37 -2.10 1.97 12.25
CA GLU A 37 -3.02 3.06 12.60
C GLU A 37 -4.18 2.55 13.49
N VAL A 38 -4.67 1.32 13.28
CA VAL A 38 -5.64 0.68 14.17
C VAL A 38 -5.05 0.51 15.57
N ALA A 39 -3.87 -0.11 15.70
CA ALA A 39 -3.21 -0.30 16.99
C ALA A 39 -2.95 1.01 17.75
N LYS A 40 -2.61 2.08 17.01
CA LYS A 40 -2.38 3.41 17.57
C LYS A 40 -3.67 4.08 18.06
N GLN A 41 -4.76 3.96 17.30
CA GLN A 41 -6.04 4.59 17.63
C GLN A 41 -6.84 3.79 18.66
N TYR A 42 -6.69 2.46 18.66
CA TYR A 42 -7.41 1.52 19.51
C TYR A 42 -6.41 0.57 20.20
N PRO A 43 -5.69 1.06 21.23
CA PRO A 43 -4.60 0.31 21.87
C PRO A 43 -5.07 -0.95 22.62
N ASP A 44 -6.37 -1.08 22.86
CA ASP A 44 -6.96 -2.23 23.53
C ASP A 44 -7.33 -3.38 22.57
N LEU A 45 -7.26 -3.15 21.24
CA LEU A 45 -7.53 -4.21 20.25
C LEU A 45 -6.28 -5.06 20.00
N GLU A 46 -6.47 -6.37 19.95
CA GLU A 46 -5.41 -7.35 19.72
C GLU A 46 -5.40 -7.83 18.27
N TYR A 47 -4.26 -7.68 17.58
CA TYR A 47 -4.08 -8.22 16.22
C TYR A 47 -4.24 -9.74 16.20
N GLY A 48 -4.98 -10.25 15.21
CA GLY A 48 -5.29 -11.67 15.07
C GLY A 48 -6.45 -12.16 15.94
N VAL A 49 -6.97 -11.30 16.84
CA VAL A 49 -8.17 -11.56 17.65
C VAL A 49 -9.28 -10.60 17.25
N ASP A 50 -9.03 -9.30 17.40
CA ASP A 50 -10.03 -8.25 17.16
C ASP A 50 -9.96 -7.67 15.75
N TYR A 51 -8.77 -7.69 15.14
CA TYR A 51 -8.58 -7.23 13.76
C TYR A 51 -7.50 -8.02 13.03
N ASP A 52 -7.65 -8.14 11.71
CA ASP A 52 -6.70 -8.82 10.83
C ASP A 52 -6.87 -8.29 9.39
N PHE A 53 -6.00 -8.73 8.49
CA PHE A 53 -6.09 -8.48 7.05
C PHE A 53 -6.04 -9.79 6.25
N PHE A 54 -6.41 -9.72 4.98
CA PHE A 54 -6.24 -10.82 4.05
C PHE A 54 -5.97 -10.28 2.64
N ALA A 55 -5.29 -11.08 1.82
CA ALA A 55 -5.13 -10.75 0.41
C ALA A 55 -6.49 -10.73 -0.28
N VAL A 56 -6.73 -9.73 -1.15
CA VAL A 56 -8.00 -9.59 -1.87
C VAL A 56 -8.29 -10.89 -2.65
N PRO A 57 -9.42 -11.56 -2.39
CA PRO A 57 -9.73 -12.83 -3.04
C PRO A 57 -9.78 -12.69 -4.57
N GLY A 58 -9.14 -13.63 -5.28
CA GLY A 58 -9.12 -13.66 -6.74
C GLY A 58 -8.15 -12.70 -7.41
N ALA A 59 -7.39 -11.88 -6.65
CA ALA A 59 -6.33 -11.06 -7.21
C ALA A 59 -5.20 -11.93 -7.80
N GLN A 60 -4.75 -11.60 -9.02
CA GLN A 60 -3.65 -12.28 -9.70
C GLN A 60 -2.31 -11.61 -9.33
N GLY A 61 -1.86 -11.80 -8.09
CA GLY A 61 -0.68 -11.15 -7.52
C GLY A 61 -1.04 -10.12 -6.45
N MET A 62 -0.08 -9.26 -6.10
CA MET A 62 -0.29 -8.18 -5.14
C MET A 62 -0.04 -6.80 -5.77
N GLN A 63 -0.75 -5.80 -5.25
CA GLN A 63 -0.56 -4.39 -5.61
C GLN A 63 -0.19 -3.61 -4.35
N GLY A 64 0.70 -2.63 -4.48
CA GLY A 64 1.03 -1.72 -3.40
C GLY A 64 1.97 -0.60 -3.81
N GLY A 65 2.25 0.31 -2.88
CA GLY A 65 3.31 1.30 -3.04
C GLY A 65 4.69 0.64 -2.99
N ALA A 66 5.67 1.29 -3.63
CA ALA A 66 7.07 0.88 -3.59
C ALA A 66 7.97 2.09 -3.38
N ASP A 67 8.86 2.03 -2.41
CA ASP A 67 9.86 3.05 -2.15
C ASP A 67 11.15 2.74 -2.91
N PHE A 68 11.57 3.67 -3.78
CA PHE A 68 12.75 3.50 -4.61
C PHE A 68 13.98 4.15 -3.97
N MET A 69 15.05 3.38 -3.82
CA MET A 69 16.36 3.89 -3.46
C MET A 69 17.11 4.32 -4.74
N MET A 70 17.52 5.58 -4.81
CA MET A 70 18.36 6.12 -5.89
C MET A 70 19.71 6.59 -5.36
N ALA A 71 20.79 6.25 -6.06
CA ALA A 71 22.14 6.73 -5.76
C ALA A 71 22.59 7.76 -6.80
N PHE A 72 22.93 8.96 -6.34
CA PHE A 72 23.42 10.07 -7.18
C PHE A 72 24.95 10.21 -7.16
N SER A 73 25.64 9.30 -6.48
CA SER A 73 27.10 9.25 -6.37
C SER A 73 27.56 7.80 -6.36
N ASP A 74 28.71 7.55 -6.98
CA ASP A 74 29.38 6.25 -7.01
C ASP A 74 30.53 6.17 -5.99
N SER A 75 30.59 7.10 -5.04
CA SER A 75 31.60 7.12 -3.98
C SER A 75 31.61 5.81 -3.18
N PRO A 76 32.76 5.42 -2.59
CA PRO A 76 32.84 4.24 -1.74
C PRO A 76 31.81 4.25 -0.59
N ALA A 77 31.49 5.42 -0.04
CA ALA A 77 30.50 5.57 1.02
C ALA A 77 29.07 5.27 0.53
N ALA A 78 28.66 5.83 -0.62
CA ALA A 78 27.35 5.55 -1.19
C ALA A 78 27.18 4.06 -1.52
N LYS A 79 28.21 3.45 -2.11
CA LYS A 79 28.25 2.01 -2.40
C LYS A 79 28.14 1.16 -1.13
N ALA A 80 28.78 1.56 -0.04
CA ALA A 80 28.70 0.84 1.24
C ALA A 80 27.29 0.85 1.84
N VAL A 81 26.56 1.97 1.75
CA VAL A 81 25.15 2.05 2.22
C VAL A 81 24.25 1.15 1.39
N VAL A 82 24.36 1.21 0.05
CA VAL A 82 23.58 0.35 -0.85
C VAL A 82 23.89 -1.13 -0.58
N ALA A 83 25.17 -1.48 -0.42
CA ALA A 83 25.58 -2.86 -0.12
C ALA A 83 25.07 -3.35 1.24
N TYR A 84 25.02 -2.48 2.25
CA TYR A 84 24.43 -2.83 3.54
C TYR A 84 22.93 -3.11 3.40
N LEU A 85 22.16 -2.17 2.83
CA LEU A 85 20.70 -2.28 2.70
C LEU A 85 20.28 -3.49 1.83
N THR A 86 21.06 -3.81 0.81
CA THR A 86 20.80 -4.94 -0.10
C THR A 86 21.47 -6.25 0.35
N GLY A 87 22.28 -6.22 1.41
CA GLY A 87 22.97 -7.38 1.97
C GLY A 87 22.21 -8.08 3.10
N PRO A 88 22.74 -9.20 3.62
CA PRO A 88 22.09 -9.98 4.69
C PRO A 88 21.85 -9.18 5.97
N ALA A 89 22.82 -8.36 6.38
CA ALA A 89 22.72 -7.57 7.60
C ALA A 89 21.61 -6.51 7.51
N GLY A 90 21.51 -5.79 6.38
CA GLY A 90 20.43 -4.84 6.16
C GLY A 90 19.06 -5.51 6.07
N ALA A 91 18.97 -6.67 5.41
CA ALA A 91 17.73 -7.43 5.31
C ALA A 91 17.19 -7.87 6.68
N ALA A 92 18.06 -8.46 7.52
CA ALA A 92 17.70 -8.87 8.87
C ALA A 92 17.33 -7.67 9.76
N GLN A 93 18.12 -6.58 9.68
CA GLN A 93 17.83 -5.38 10.46
C GLN A 93 16.51 -4.73 10.05
N TRP A 94 16.21 -4.65 8.75
CA TRP A 94 14.96 -4.08 8.24
C TRP A 94 13.75 -4.84 8.77
N ALA A 95 13.78 -6.17 8.68
CA ALA A 95 12.71 -7.02 9.20
C ALA A 95 12.54 -6.88 10.72
N SER A 96 13.65 -6.73 11.45
CA SER A 96 13.65 -6.58 12.90
C SER A 96 13.14 -5.23 13.41
N VAL A 97 13.37 -4.13 12.69
CA VAL A 97 12.85 -2.80 13.12
C VAL A 97 11.35 -2.65 12.91
N GLY A 98 10.76 -3.47 12.03
CA GLY A 98 9.30 -3.62 11.94
C GLY A 98 8.57 -2.42 11.33
N PHE A 99 9.18 -1.68 10.39
CA PHE A 99 8.49 -0.60 9.66
C PHE A 99 7.50 -1.16 8.62
N ASP A 100 8.00 -1.80 7.56
CA ASP A 100 7.21 -2.59 6.61
C ASP A 100 8.12 -3.58 5.85
N LEU A 101 7.63 -4.22 4.79
CA LEU A 101 8.35 -5.26 4.06
C LEU A 101 9.61 -4.74 3.35
N SER A 102 10.65 -5.58 3.34
CA SER A 102 11.81 -5.45 2.49
C SER A 102 11.59 -6.19 1.16
N PRO A 103 12.02 -5.64 0.01
CA PRO A 103 12.09 -6.38 -1.25
C PRO A 103 13.26 -7.39 -1.27
N ASN A 104 14.13 -7.39 -0.25
CA ASN A 104 15.21 -8.35 -0.13
C ASN A 104 14.70 -9.67 0.45
N MET A 105 14.74 -10.75 -0.33
CA MET A 105 14.29 -12.08 0.10
C MET A 105 15.01 -12.60 1.36
N LEU A 106 16.20 -12.09 1.68
CA LEU A 106 16.92 -12.41 2.92
C LEU A 106 16.23 -11.88 4.17
N ALA A 107 15.24 -10.99 4.05
CA ALA A 107 14.42 -10.52 5.16
C ALA A 107 13.40 -11.57 5.63
N LEU A 108 13.02 -12.51 4.76
CA LEU A 108 12.07 -13.56 5.10
C LEU A 108 12.63 -14.41 6.26
N GLY A 109 11.79 -14.67 7.26
CA GLY A 109 12.18 -15.36 8.49
C GLY A 109 12.84 -14.48 9.56
N ASN A 110 13.11 -13.20 9.28
CA ASN A 110 13.63 -12.24 10.27
C ASN A 110 12.56 -11.29 10.83
N TYR A 111 11.34 -11.31 10.29
CA TYR A 111 10.23 -10.52 10.84
C TYR A 111 9.77 -11.12 12.17
N THR A 112 9.51 -10.26 13.15
CA THR A 112 9.05 -10.67 14.50
C THR A 112 7.60 -10.31 14.77
N ASP A 113 7.07 -9.30 14.07
CA ASP A 113 5.67 -8.90 14.16
C ASP A 113 4.78 -9.86 13.35
N ALA A 114 3.69 -10.34 13.96
CA ALA A 114 2.83 -11.34 13.34
C ALA A 114 2.15 -10.83 12.06
N ALA A 115 1.76 -9.56 12.02
CA ALA A 115 1.16 -8.97 10.83
C ALA A 115 2.19 -8.84 9.71
N LEU A 116 3.43 -8.45 10.02
CA LEU A 116 4.52 -8.40 9.05
C LEU A 116 4.93 -9.79 8.55
N ILE A 117 4.97 -10.81 9.40
CA ILE A 117 5.23 -12.20 8.97
C ILE A 117 4.19 -12.63 7.94
N LYS A 118 2.91 -12.47 8.25
CA LYS A 118 1.81 -12.81 7.35
C LYS A 118 1.87 -12.02 6.04
N LYS A 119 2.23 -10.74 6.10
CA LYS A 119 2.34 -9.86 4.92
C LYS A 119 3.54 -10.26 4.04
N ALA A 120 4.67 -10.61 4.66
CA ALA A 120 5.88 -11.07 3.97
C ALA A 120 5.64 -12.41 3.26
N GLU A 121 4.93 -13.34 3.91
CA GLU A 121 4.54 -14.61 3.30
C GLU A 121 3.60 -14.41 2.10
N ALA A 122 2.64 -13.50 2.22
CA ALA A 122 1.76 -13.13 1.11
C ALA A 122 2.55 -12.53 -0.07
N LEU A 123 3.53 -11.66 0.19
CA LEU A 123 4.41 -11.11 -0.85
C LEU A 123 5.27 -12.18 -1.51
N ALA A 124 5.92 -13.04 -0.70
CA ALA A 124 6.79 -14.09 -1.20
C ALA A 124 6.03 -15.14 -2.02
N GLY A 125 4.75 -15.38 -1.71
CA GLY A 125 3.86 -16.28 -2.44
C GLY A 125 3.14 -15.66 -3.63
N ALA A 126 3.26 -14.35 -3.86
CA ALA A 126 2.56 -13.67 -4.94
C ALA A 126 3.15 -14.05 -6.31
N ALA A 127 2.28 -14.27 -7.31
CA ALA A 127 2.71 -14.52 -8.68
C ALA A 127 3.44 -13.31 -9.31
N GLY A 128 3.19 -12.12 -8.79
CA GLY A 128 3.82 -10.87 -9.17
C GLY A 128 3.41 -9.76 -8.22
N PHE A 129 4.19 -8.68 -8.23
CA PHE A 129 3.89 -7.43 -7.54
C PHE A 129 3.78 -6.32 -8.57
N THR A 130 2.65 -5.61 -8.55
CA THR A 130 2.39 -4.46 -9.42
C THR A 130 2.41 -3.19 -8.57
N PRO A 131 3.39 -2.29 -8.76
CA PRO A 131 3.37 -0.98 -8.12
C PRO A 131 2.09 -0.21 -8.47
N ASP A 132 1.64 0.65 -7.56
CA ASP A 132 0.47 1.48 -7.81
C ASP A 132 0.65 2.34 -9.07
N ILE A 133 -0.35 2.33 -9.94
CA ILE A 133 -0.25 2.95 -11.26
C ILE A 133 -0.24 4.48 -11.16
N GLY A 134 -0.95 5.05 -10.19
CA GLY A 134 -0.98 6.48 -9.93
C GLY A 134 0.36 7.01 -9.39
N ASP A 135 1.08 6.17 -8.64
CA ASP A 135 2.45 6.45 -8.17
C ASP A 135 3.50 6.24 -9.26
N THR A 136 3.27 5.28 -10.17
CA THR A 136 4.29 4.84 -11.14
C THR A 136 4.28 5.64 -12.43
N ILE A 137 3.11 6.05 -12.92
CA ILE A 137 3.01 6.84 -14.15
C ILE A 137 3.20 8.32 -13.79
N PRO A 138 4.16 9.02 -14.42
CA PRO A 138 4.42 10.41 -14.12
C PRO A 138 3.20 11.32 -14.27
N ALA A 139 3.32 12.53 -13.71
CA ALA A 139 2.34 13.58 -13.97
C ALA A 139 2.17 13.78 -15.50
N PRO A 140 0.93 13.98 -15.98
CA PRO A 140 -0.27 14.34 -15.20
C PRO A 140 -1.14 13.16 -14.71
N PHE A 141 -0.72 11.90 -14.87
CA PHE A 141 -1.62 10.74 -14.76
C PHE A 141 -2.31 10.60 -13.40
N GLY A 142 -1.58 10.58 -12.27
CA GLY A 142 -2.19 10.32 -10.96
C GLY A 142 -3.33 11.29 -10.58
N THR A 143 -3.24 12.57 -10.98
CA THR A 143 -4.32 13.54 -10.79
C THR A 143 -5.56 13.19 -11.64
N ALA A 144 -5.34 12.76 -12.89
CA ALA A 144 -6.40 12.40 -13.80
C ALA A 144 -7.09 11.09 -13.38
N GLU A 145 -6.32 10.10 -12.94
CA GLU A 145 -6.83 8.84 -12.38
C GLU A 145 -7.73 9.10 -11.17
N TRP A 146 -7.24 9.87 -10.19
CA TRP A 146 -8.02 10.18 -9.00
C TRP A 146 -9.33 10.90 -9.34
N LYS A 147 -9.27 11.86 -10.26
CA LYS A 147 -10.47 12.54 -10.75
C LYS A 147 -11.46 11.55 -11.40
N ALA A 148 -10.98 10.64 -12.25
CA ALA A 148 -11.85 9.65 -12.90
C ALA A 148 -12.59 8.77 -11.88
N ILE A 149 -11.88 8.32 -10.82
CA ILE A 149 -12.48 7.52 -9.74
C ILE A 149 -13.57 8.33 -9.02
N VAL A 150 -13.27 9.57 -8.63
CA VAL A 150 -14.23 10.44 -7.93
C VAL A 150 -15.46 10.70 -8.80
N ASP A 151 -15.26 11.07 -10.06
CA ASP A 151 -16.33 11.38 -11.01
C ASP A 151 -17.24 10.16 -11.22
N TYR A 152 -16.67 8.96 -11.38
CA TYR A 152 -17.42 7.72 -11.56
C TYR A 152 -18.25 7.37 -10.32
N VAL A 153 -17.65 7.45 -9.12
CA VAL A 153 -18.38 7.21 -7.86
C VAL A 153 -19.51 8.22 -7.67
N GLN A 154 -19.34 9.45 -8.17
CA GLN A 154 -20.37 10.50 -8.15
C GLN A 154 -21.41 10.37 -9.27
N GLY A 155 -21.33 9.34 -10.11
CA GLY A 155 -22.34 8.99 -11.11
C GLY A 155 -22.03 9.43 -12.55
N THR A 156 -20.79 9.86 -12.82
CA THR A 156 -20.32 10.01 -14.21
C THR A 156 -20.22 8.64 -14.87
N ASP A 157 -20.55 8.58 -16.16
CA ASP A 157 -20.39 7.36 -16.95
C ASP A 157 -18.92 6.88 -16.98
N LEU A 158 -18.72 5.56 -16.98
CA LEU A 158 -17.39 4.94 -16.85
C LEU A 158 -16.47 5.33 -18.01
N ASP A 159 -16.96 5.23 -19.24
CA ASP A 159 -16.14 5.54 -20.43
C ASP A 159 -15.75 7.02 -20.45
N THR A 160 -16.68 7.88 -20.04
CA THR A 160 -16.44 9.32 -19.90
C THR A 160 -15.37 9.63 -18.84
N ALA A 161 -15.46 9.00 -17.67
CA ALA A 161 -14.48 9.19 -16.60
C ALA A 161 -13.08 8.68 -17.00
N LEU A 162 -13.01 7.50 -17.64
CA LEU A 162 -11.76 6.88 -18.06
C LEU A 162 -11.08 7.61 -19.23
N ALA A 163 -11.83 8.28 -20.11
CA ALA A 163 -11.25 8.98 -21.26
C ALA A 163 -10.18 10.01 -20.87
N GLY A 164 -10.41 10.75 -19.77
CA GLY A 164 -9.45 11.73 -19.26
C GLY A 164 -8.18 11.07 -18.70
N ALA A 165 -8.33 10.00 -17.92
CA ALA A 165 -7.20 9.25 -17.37
C ALA A 165 -6.37 8.58 -18.48
N ALA A 166 -7.02 8.00 -19.49
CA ALA A 166 -6.35 7.37 -20.62
C ALA A 166 -5.55 8.39 -21.47
N ALA A 167 -6.09 9.58 -21.69
CA ALA A 167 -5.35 10.65 -22.37
C ALA A 167 -4.13 11.10 -21.56
N ALA A 168 -4.27 11.29 -20.25
CA ALA A 168 -3.16 11.66 -19.36
C ALA A 168 -2.09 10.56 -19.30
N GLN A 169 -2.50 9.29 -19.35
CA GLN A 169 -1.59 8.15 -19.41
C GLN A 169 -0.75 8.18 -20.69
N ALA A 170 -1.40 8.38 -21.84
CA ALA A 170 -0.74 8.42 -23.14
C ALA A 170 0.22 9.62 -23.28
N ASP A 171 -0.05 10.73 -22.60
CA ASP A 171 0.84 11.89 -22.54
C ASP A 171 2.06 11.63 -21.65
N ALA A 172 1.86 11.05 -20.46
CA ALA A 172 2.92 10.78 -19.49
C ALA A 172 3.92 9.70 -19.90
N LEU A 173 3.58 8.86 -20.88
CA LEU A 173 4.41 7.75 -21.37
C LEU A 173 5.12 8.03 -22.70
N GLN A 174 5.01 9.25 -23.24
CA GLN A 174 5.80 9.72 -24.39
C GLN A 174 7.20 10.17 -23.97
#